data_AF-A0A4W4F904-F1
#
_entry.id   AF-A0A4W4F904-F1
#
_cell.length_a   1.000
_cell.length_b   1.000
_cell.length_c   1.000
_cell.angle_alpha   90.00
_cell.angle_beta   90.00
_cell.angle_gamma   90.00
#
_symmetry.space_group_name_H-M   'P 1'
#
loop_
_entity.id
_entity.type
_entity.pdbx_description
1 polymer ?
#
loop_
_entity_poly.entity_id
_entity_poly.type
_entity_poly.pdbx_seq_one_letter_code
_entity_poly.pdbx_strand_id
1 'polypeptide(L)'
;NPGPPGQPGFPGLPGPKGEPGLPGSGLPGPPGGDPGFGIPGAQGPPGAPGSKGVPGAKGDPGFPGNPGSPGAPGLPGPKGADGLPGSPGPNGAPGKAGVPGSQGPAGLPGEKGIAGRDGIPGPAGEKGEPGPKGDPGLPGPLGGPGFAGQKGESGPPGPPGAHGRQGPPGPPGQSVYGPKGLSGFPGNPGLPGADGPQGFPGPPGTAVAAHGFLITRHSQSTEVPLCPNDTTTIHDGYSLLYVQGNERAHGQDLGTAGSCLRRFSTMPFMFCNINNVCNFASRNDYSYWLSTIEPMPMSMEPIRGESIKPFISRCVVCEAPAMVIAVHSQTIQLPQCPLSWEPLWIGYSFMMHTSAGAEGSGQALASPGSCLEEFRSAPFIECHGQGTCNYYGNSYSFWLATIDRHMMFSKPQSETLKAGNLETRVSRCVVCMKKT
;
A
#
# COMPACT_ATOMS: atom_id res chain seq x y z
N ASN A 1 -29.29 -33.67 -0.15
CA ASN A 1 -30.40 -32.69 -0.16
C ASN A 1 -29.84 -31.32 -0.48
N PRO A 2 -30.35 -30.62 -1.51
CA PRO A 2 -30.02 -29.22 -1.76
C PRO A 2 -30.40 -28.37 -0.54
N GLY A 3 -29.56 -27.40 -0.18
CA GLY A 3 -29.84 -26.46 0.91
C GLY A 3 -31.02 -25.54 0.56
N PRO A 4 -31.69 -24.95 1.57
CA PRO A 4 -32.83 -24.06 1.33
C PRO A 4 -32.41 -22.86 0.48
N PRO A 5 -33.31 -22.33 -0.38
CA PRO A 5 -33.04 -21.13 -1.18
C PRO A 5 -32.59 -19.96 -0.30
N GLY A 6 -31.60 -19.20 -0.78
CA GLY A 6 -31.17 -17.96 -0.13
C GLY A 6 -32.33 -16.96 -0.01
N GLN A 7 -32.36 -16.22 1.10
CA GLN A 7 -33.41 -15.23 1.34
C GLN A 7 -33.40 -14.13 0.26
N PRO A 8 -34.56 -13.60 -0.14
CA PRO A 8 -34.63 -12.46 -1.04
C PRO A 8 -33.83 -11.26 -0.50
N GLY A 9 -33.09 -10.59 -1.39
CA GLY A 9 -32.39 -9.36 -1.03
C GLY A 9 -33.36 -8.28 -0.56
N PHE A 10 -32.90 -7.42 0.36
CA PHE A 10 -33.70 -6.32 0.89
C PHE A 10 -34.13 -5.34 -0.22
N PRO A 11 -35.32 -4.73 -0.12
CA PRO A 11 -35.73 -3.67 -1.04
C PRO A 11 -34.71 -2.54 -1.07
N GLY A 12 -34.43 -2.00 -2.27
CA GLY A 12 -33.57 -0.83 -2.43
C GLY A 12 -34.13 0.36 -1.64
N LEU A 13 -33.24 1.16 -1.05
CA LEU A 13 -33.63 2.36 -0.32
C LEU A 13 -34.38 3.33 -1.25
N PRO A 14 -35.43 4.03 -0.76
CA PRO A 14 -36.07 5.10 -1.52
C PRO A 14 -35.03 6.11 -2.00
N GLY A 15 -35.13 6.50 -3.28
CA GLY A 15 -34.23 7.51 -3.85
C GLY A 15 -34.31 8.82 -3.07
N PRO A 16 -33.21 9.58 -2.97
CA PRO A 16 -33.22 10.87 -2.29
C PRO A 16 -34.26 11.81 -2.92
N LYS A 17 -34.95 12.58 -2.07
CA LYS A 17 -35.88 13.63 -2.52
C LYS A 17 -35.10 14.61 -3.42
N GLY A 18 -35.61 14.86 -4.62
CA GLY A 18 -34.99 15.81 -5.55
C GLY A 18 -34.77 17.18 -4.90
N GLU A 19 -33.66 17.81 -5.24
CA GLU A 19 -33.30 19.13 -4.71
C GLU A 19 -34.37 20.18 -5.08
N PRO A 20 -34.66 21.14 -4.20
CA PRO A 20 -35.51 22.28 -4.55
C PRO A 20 -34.96 23.01 -5.79
N GLY A 21 -35.83 23.31 -6.75
CA GLY A 21 -35.45 24.08 -7.93
C GLY A 21 -34.84 25.43 -7.54
N LEU A 22 -33.77 25.82 -8.23
CA LEU A 22 -33.12 27.12 -8.03
C LEU A 22 -34.13 28.27 -8.19
N PRO A 23 -34.13 29.28 -7.29
CA PRO A 23 -34.95 30.47 -7.43
C PRO A 23 -34.67 31.15 -8.78
N GLY A 24 -35.72 31.46 -9.54
CA GLY A 24 -35.59 32.07 -10.85
C GLY A 24 -34.85 33.42 -10.77
N SER A 25 -33.63 33.47 -11.29
CA SER A 25 -32.88 34.70 -11.48
C SER A 25 -33.44 35.44 -12.70
N GLY A 26 -34.50 36.23 -12.48
CA GLY A 26 -34.93 37.23 -13.45
C GLY A 26 -33.85 38.31 -13.56
N LEU A 27 -33.34 38.53 -14.77
CA LEU A 27 -32.48 39.68 -15.05
C LEU A 27 -33.25 40.97 -14.72
N PRO A 28 -32.67 41.93 -13.97
CA PRO A 28 -33.27 43.25 -13.79
C PRO A 28 -33.52 43.89 -15.16
N GLY A 29 -34.74 44.37 -15.39
CA GLY A 29 -35.08 45.08 -16.62
C GLY A 29 -34.21 46.34 -16.81
N PRO A 30 -33.99 46.78 -18.06
CA PRO A 30 -33.23 48.00 -18.32
C PRO A 30 -33.92 49.21 -17.65
N PRO A 31 -33.17 50.22 -17.18
CA PRO A 31 -33.75 51.39 -16.53
C PRO A 31 -34.56 52.19 -17.56
N GLY A 32 -35.87 52.25 -17.38
CA GLY A 32 -36.78 53.05 -18.19
C GLY A 32 -37.60 53.99 -17.32
N GLY A 33 -37.69 55.24 -17.75
CA GLY A 33 -38.45 56.29 -17.08
C GLY A 33 -39.97 56.10 -17.08
N ASP A 34 -40.60 57.08 -16.44
CA ASP A 34 -42.03 57.32 -16.16
C ASP A 34 -42.81 56.28 -15.31
N PRO A 35 -43.56 56.75 -14.29
CA PRO A 35 -44.21 55.88 -13.31
C PRO A 35 -45.58 55.40 -13.80
N GLY A 36 -45.66 54.17 -14.29
CA GLY A 36 -46.95 53.50 -14.46
C GLY A 36 -46.88 52.24 -15.31
N PHE A 37 -47.25 51.10 -14.72
CA PHE A 37 -47.39 49.76 -15.30
C PHE A 37 -46.11 48.93 -15.51
N GLY A 38 -45.65 48.28 -14.43
CA GLY A 38 -44.81 47.08 -14.52
C GLY A 38 -45.67 45.82 -14.58
N ILE A 39 -45.59 45.07 -15.67
CA ILE A 39 -46.26 43.76 -15.82
C ILE A 39 -45.47 42.73 -15.01
N PRO A 40 -46.09 41.93 -14.11
CA PRO A 40 -45.39 40.86 -13.39
C PRO A 40 -44.76 39.87 -14.39
N GLY A 41 -43.48 39.53 -14.18
CA GLY A 41 -42.77 38.54 -14.98
C GLY A 41 -43.50 37.19 -14.97
N ALA A 42 -43.56 36.52 -16.13
CA ALA A 42 -44.25 35.25 -16.28
C ALA A 42 -43.71 34.20 -15.30
N GLN A 43 -44.62 33.45 -14.67
CA GLN A 43 -44.28 32.36 -13.76
C GLN A 43 -43.40 31.32 -14.50
N GLY A 44 -42.27 30.97 -13.90
CA GLY A 44 -41.36 29.97 -14.47
C GLY A 44 -42.04 28.61 -14.65
N PRO A 45 -41.63 27.81 -15.64
CA PRO A 45 -42.23 26.51 -15.91
C PRO A 45 -42.08 25.56 -14.70
N PRO A 46 -43.02 24.62 -14.48
CA PRO A 46 -42.90 23.61 -13.44
C PRO A 46 -41.60 22.81 -13.58
N GLY A 47 -40.95 22.49 -12.45
CA GLY A 47 -39.75 21.67 -12.43
C GLY A 47 -40.01 20.29 -13.04
N ALA A 48 -39.03 19.76 -13.78
CA ALA A 48 -39.12 18.46 -14.42
C ALA A 48 -39.39 17.33 -13.38
N PRO A 49 -40.19 16.30 -13.72
CA PRO A 49 -40.39 15.15 -12.85
C PRO A 49 -39.06 14.48 -12.48
N GLY A 50 -38.89 14.13 -11.21
CA GLY A 50 -37.70 13.42 -10.74
C GLY A 50 -37.47 12.12 -11.53
N SER A 51 -36.20 11.82 -11.82
CA SER A 51 -35.82 10.62 -12.55
C SER A 51 -36.28 9.35 -11.79
N LYS A 52 -36.75 8.35 -12.56
CA LYS A 52 -37.18 7.07 -12.00
C LYS A 52 -35.98 6.39 -11.34
N GLY A 53 -36.14 5.96 -10.10
CA GLY A 53 -35.08 5.27 -9.35
C GLY A 53 -34.51 4.09 -10.12
N VAL A 54 -33.18 3.96 -10.10
CA VAL A 54 -32.44 2.91 -10.82
C VAL A 54 -32.90 1.54 -10.27
N PRO A 55 -33.19 0.53 -11.13
CA PRO A 55 -33.48 -0.82 -10.66
C PRO A 55 -32.34 -1.34 -9.78
N GLY A 56 -32.68 -1.94 -8.64
CA GLY A 56 -31.69 -2.53 -7.73
C GLY A 56 -30.80 -3.53 -8.48
N ALA A 57 -29.49 -3.49 -8.20
CA ALA A 57 -28.53 -4.40 -8.80
C ALA A 57 -28.98 -5.86 -8.60
N LYS A 58 -28.86 -6.67 -9.66
CA LYS A 58 -29.12 -8.10 -9.60
C LYS A 58 -28.18 -8.71 -8.55
N GLY A 59 -28.74 -9.36 -7.53
CA GLY A 59 -27.95 -10.00 -6.47
C GLY A 59 -26.92 -10.97 -7.07
N ASP A 60 -25.71 -10.94 -6.52
CA ASP A 60 -24.61 -11.78 -6.98
C ASP A 60 -24.99 -13.27 -6.90
N PRO A 61 -24.51 -14.12 -7.84
CA PRO A 61 -24.67 -15.56 -7.72
C PRO A 61 -24.08 -16.05 -6.39
N GLY A 62 -24.86 -16.84 -5.65
CA GLY A 62 -24.39 -17.43 -4.40
C GLY A 62 -23.08 -18.21 -4.61
N PHE A 63 -22.14 -18.05 -3.69
CA PHE A 63 -20.85 -18.74 -3.74
C PHE A 63 -21.03 -20.25 -3.93
N PRO A 64 -20.22 -20.91 -4.78
CA PRO A 64 -20.20 -22.36 -4.88
C PRO A 64 -19.97 -22.97 -3.50
N GLY A 65 -20.78 -23.98 -3.13
CA GLY A 65 -20.60 -24.69 -1.87
C GLY A 65 -19.19 -25.26 -1.79
N ASN A 66 -18.55 -25.12 -0.62
CA ASN A 66 -17.23 -25.68 -0.37
C ASN A 66 -17.22 -27.18 -0.74
N PRO A 67 -16.16 -27.67 -1.43
CA PRO A 67 -15.98 -29.09 -1.66
C PRO A 67 -16.08 -29.87 -0.35
N GLY A 68 -16.80 -30.99 -0.36
CA GLY A 68 -16.90 -31.86 0.80
C GLY A 68 -15.49 -32.27 1.27
N SER A 69 -15.25 -32.19 2.58
CA SER A 69 -14.01 -32.66 3.19
C SER A 69 -13.69 -34.09 2.72
N PRO A 70 -12.44 -34.39 2.35
CA PRO A 70 -12.03 -35.75 2.01
C PRO A 70 -12.48 -36.72 3.10
N GLY A 71 -13.05 -37.86 2.70
CA GLY A 71 -13.45 -38.91 3.64
C GLY A 71 -12.27 -39.30 4.53
N ALA A 72 -12.54 -39.53 5.82
CA ALA A 72 -11.53 -40.01 6.76
C ALA A 72 -10.84 -41.27 6.19
N PRO A 73 -9.51 -41.40 6.33
CA PRO A 73 -8.80 -42.61 5.95
C PRO A 73 -9.48 -43.84 6.59
N GLY A 74 -9.69 -44.88 5.80
CA GLY A 74 -10.27 -46.13 6.29
C GLY A 74 -9.47 -46.68 7.47
N LEU A 75 -10.18 -47.21 8.46
CA LEU A 75 -9.57 -47.88 9.61
C LEU A 75 -8.59 -48.95 9.11
N PRO A 76 -7.40 -49.09 9.75
CA PRO A 76 -6.49 -50.19 9.46
C PRO A 76 -7.23 -51.53 9.55
N GLY A 77 -7.06 -52.37 8.53
CA GLY A 77 -7.66 -53.70 8.50
C GLY A 77 -7.23 -54.53 9.72
N PRO A 78 -8.06 -55.46 10.19
CA PRO A 78 -7.71 -56.33 11.31
C PRO A 78 -6.39 -57.06 11.02
N LYS A 79 -5.53 -57.13 12.04
CA LYS A 79 -4.27 -57.88 12.02
C LYS A 79 -4.55 -59.30 11.53
N GLY A 80 -3.86 -59.72 10.45
CA GLY A 80 -3.95 -61.08 9.92
C GLY A 80 -3.57 -62.11 11.00
N ALA A 81 -4.27 -63.25 10.99
CA ALA A 81 -3.96 -64.38 11.86
C ALA A 81 -2.52 -64.85 11.66
N ASP A 82 -1.88 -65.27 12.75
CA ASP A 82 -0.51 -65.78 12.73
C ASP A 82 -0.37 -66.96 11.75
N GLY A 83 0.64 -66.89 10.88
CA GLY A 83 0.98 -67.97 9.96
C GLY A 83 1.56 -69.17 10.70
N LEU A 84 1.15 -70.37 10.29
CA LEU A 84 1.68 -71.64 10.78
C LEU A 84 3.22 -71.74 10.60
N PRO A 85 3.96 -72.41 11.51
CA PRO A 85 5.40 -72.61 11.38
C PRO A 85 5.77 -73.34 10.08
N GLY A 86 6.78 -72.83 9.36
CA GLY A 86 7.35 -73.48 8.18
C GLY A 86 8.12 -74.76 8.53
N SER A 87 8.01 -75.76 7.67
CA SER A 87 8.69 -77.05 7.76
C SER A 87 10.23 -76.93 7.60
N PRO A 88 11.02 -77.82 8.24
CA PRO A 88 12.47 -77.86 8.06
C PRO A 88 12.89 -78.15 6.61
N GLY A 89 13.88 -77.42 6.10
CA GLY A 89 14.44 -77.64 4.76
C GLY A 89 15.26 -78.94 4.66
N PRO A 90 15.28 -79.60 3.48
CA PRO A 90 16.02 -80.85 3.28
C PRO A 90 17.54 -80.64 3.21
N ASN A 91 18.28 -81.67 3.65
CA ASN A 91 19.73 -81.73 3.72
C ASN A 91 20.39 -81.67 2.32
N GLY A 92 21.49 -80.92 2.18
CA GLY A 92 22.19 -80.71 0.91
C GLY A 92 22.91 -81.97 0.37
N ALA A 93 22.88 -82.17 -0.94
CA ALA A 93 23.50 -83.30 -1.63
C ALA A 93 25.04 -83.18 -1.76
N PRO A 94 25.81 -84.29 -1.72
CA PRO A 94 27.26 -84.28 -1.94
C PRO A 94 27.65 -83.88 -3.37
N GLY A 95 28.75 -83.12 -3.50
CA GLY A 95 29.27 -82.61 -4.77
C GLY A 95 29.79 -83.71 -5.72
N LYS A 96 29.54 -83.53 -7.02
CA LYS A 96 30.00 -84.43 -8.10
C LYS A 96 31.46 -84.16 -8.49
N ALA A 97 32.17 -85.24 -8.84
CA ALA A 97 33.56 -85.25 -9.29
C ALA A 97 33.77 -84.53 -10.64
N GLY A 98 34.95 -83.90 -10.79
CA GLY A 98 35.35 -83.08 -11.94
C GLY A 98 35.79 -83.88 -13.17
N VAL A 99 35.73 -83.22 -14.34
CA VAL A 99 36.08 -83.78 -15.65
C VAL A 99 37.52 -83.33 -16.04
N PRO A 100 38.37 -84.21 -16.62
CA PRO A 100 39.81 -83.95 -16.85
C PRO A 100 40.14 -82.87 -17.88
N GLY A 101 41.27 -82.18 -17.68
CA GLY A 101 41.72 -81.02 -18.47
C GLY A 101 42.54 -81.35 -19.73
N SER A 102 42.69 -80.35 -20.59
CA SER A 102 43.64 -80.35 -21.71
C SER A 102 44.96 -79.66 -21.31
N GLN A 103 46.06 -80.30 -21.72
CA GLN A 103 47.44 -80.05 -21.30
C GLN A 103 48.06 -78.82 -21.98
N GLY A 104 48.61 -77.90 -21.18
CA GLY A 104 49.61 -76.91 -21.61
C GLY A 104 51.00 -77.29 -21.07
N PRO A 105 52.10 -77.11 -21.82
CA PRO A 105 53.42 -77.63 -21.46
C PRO A 105 54.08 -76.85 -20.32
N ALA A 106 54.91 -77.59 -19.56
CA ALA A 106 55.55 -77.17 -18.32
C ALA A 106 56.69 -76.15 -18.49
N GLY A 107 56.76 -75.19 -17.57
CA GLY A 107 57.96 -74.40 -17.27
C GLY A 107 58.47 -74.75 -15.87
N LEU A 108 59.79 -74.95 -15.77
CA LEU A 108 60.51 -75.49 -14.61
C LEU A 108 60.62 -74.53 -13.41
N PRO A 109 60.88 -75.04 -12.18
CA PRO A 109 60.76 -74.31 -10.92
C PRO A 109 62.03 -73.52 -10.55
N GLY A 110 61.84 -72.40 -9.83
CA GLY A 110 62.87 -71.67 -9.09
C GLY A 110 62.40 -71.34 -7.67
N GLU A 111 63.34 -71.28 -6.73
CA GLU A 111 63.20 -71.64 -5.31
C GLU A 111 62.37 -70.74 -4.38
N LYS A 112 62.00 -71.35 -3.25
CA LYS A 112 61.16 -70.90 -2.14
C LYS A 112 61.69 -69.61 -1.48
N GLY A 113 60.89 -68.54 -1.57
CA GLY A 113 61.10 -67.31 -0.82
C GLY A 113 60.94 -67.50 0.69
N ILE A 114 61.82 -66.83 1.44
CA ILE A 114 61.92 -66.82 2.90
C ILE A 114 60.72 -66.10 3.49
N ALA A 115 60.19 -66.61 4.61
CA ALA A 115 58.98 -66.14 5.27
C ALA A 115 59.06 -64.66 5.69
N GLY A 116 58.03 -63.89 5.34
CA GLY A 116 57.81 -62.54 5.85
C GLY A 116 57.45 -62.57 7.34
N ARG A 117 58.04 -61.65 8.11
CA ARG A 117 57.78 -61.46 9.55
C ARG A 117 56.33 -61.03 9.77
N ASP A 118 55.72 -61.58 10.80
CA ASP A 118 54.37 -61.24 11.25
C ASP A 118 54.21 -59.74 11.49
N GLY A 119 53.10 -59.20 10.97
CA GLY A 119 52.70 -57.82 11.17
C GLY A 119 52.36 -57.53 12.62
N ILE A 120 52.88 -56.41 13.12
CA ILE A 120 52.54 -55.83 14.42
C ILE A 120 51.02 -55.58 14.45
N PRO A 121 50.28 -56.10 15.45
CA PRO A 121 48.87 -55.82 15.61
C PRO A 121 48.61 -54.31 15.70
N GLY A 122 47.68 -53.81 14.88
CA GLY A 122 47.23 -52.43 14.96
C GLY A 122 46.62 -52.12 16.33
N PRO A 123 46.80 -50.90 16.85
CA PRO A 123 46.26 -50.51 18.16
C PRO A 123 44.74 -50.63 18.17
N ALA A 124 44.19 -51.14 19.27
CA ALA A 124 42.76 -51.21 19.50
C ALA A 124 42.15 -49.80 19.43
N GLY A 125 41.09 -49.64 18.63
CA GLY A 125 40.39 -48.37 18.49
C GLY A 125 39.83 -47.89 19.83
N GLU A 126 40.01 -46.59 20.09
CA GLU A 126 39.42 -45.92 21.24
C GLU A 126 37.91 -46.11 21.26
N LYS A 127 37.42 -46.67 22.36
CA LYS A 127 36.00 -46.80 22.65
C LYS A 127 35.43 -45.41 22.85
N GLY A 128 34.55 -44.99 21.93
CA GLY A 128 33.87 -43.70 22.02
C GLY A 128 33.22 -43.50 23.39
N GLU A 129 33.40 -42.31 23.95
CA GLU A 129 32.78 -41.91 25.21
C GLU A 129 31.25 -42.02 25.09
N PRO A 130 30.59 -42.70 26.04
CA PRO A 130 29.13 -42.72 26.10
C PRO A 130 28.57 -41.31 26.25
N GLY A 131 27.63 -40.94 25.36
CA GLY A 131 26.90 -39.68 25.50
C GLY A 131 26.22 -39.56 26.86
N PRO A 132 26.09 -38.34 27.42
CA PRO A 132 25.51 -38.12 28.73
C PRO A 132 24.07 -38.66 28.78
N LYS A 133 23.80 -39.46 29.80
CA LYS A 133 22.47 -40.00 30.13
C LYS A 133 21.56 -38.83 30.49
N GLY A 134 20.43 -38.69 29.79
CA GLY A 134 19.43 -37.68 30.10
C GLY A 134 18.90 -37.80 31.54
N ASP A 135 18.78 -36.67 32.22
CA ASP A 135 18.25 -36.61 33.57
C ASP A 135 16.79 -37.11 33.61
N PRO A 136 16.42 -37.93 34.60
CA PRO A 136 15.04 -38.36 34.80
C PRO A 136 14.12 -37.16 35.08
N GLY A 137 12.99 -37.09 34.38
CA GLY A 137 11.96 -36.10 34.67
C GLY A 137 11.45 -36.21 36.11
N LEU A 138 11.35 -35.06 36.79
CA LEU A 138 10.80 -34.96 38.14
C LEU A 138 9.34 -35.44 38.16
N PRO A 139 8.92 -36.21 39.20
CA PRO A 139 7.54 -36.66 39.35
C PRO A 139 6.57 -35.48 39.49
N GLY A 140 5.49 -35.50 38.72
CA GLY A 140 4.38 -34.57 38.88
C GLY A 140 3.67 -34.77 40.23
N PRO A 141 3.23 -33.69 40.90
CA PRO A 141 2.56 -33.78 42.19
C PRO A 141 1.17 -34.45 42.11
N LEU A 142 0.82 -35.17 43.18
CA LEU A 142 -0.45 -35.86 43.38
C LEU A 142 -1.56 -34.88 43.81
N GLY A 143 -2.69 -34.89 43.09
CA GLY A 143 -4.01 -34.52 43.57
C GLY A 143 -5.02 -35.30 42.72
N GLY A 144 -6.10 -35.91 43.18
CA GLY A 144 -6.95 -35.85 44.37
C GLY A 144 -8.34 -36.29 43.85
N PRO A 145 -9.18 -37.05 44.59
CA PRO A 145 -10.27 -37.84 44.02
C PRO A 145 -11.41 -37.01 43.41
N GLY A 146 -11.95 -37.46 42.27
CA GLY A 146 -13.06 -36.81 41.56
C GLY A 146 -14.44 -37.39 41.86
N PHE A 147 -15.46 -36.53 41.83
CA PHE A 147 -16.90 -36.82 41.69
C PHE A 147 -17.58 -35.53 41.16
N ALA A 148 -18.71 -35.50 40.44
CA ALA A 148 -19.51 -36.34 39.55
C ALA A 148 -20.49 -35.32 38.87
N GLY A 149 -21.14 -35.50 37.72
CA GLY A 149 -21.78 -36.65 37.08
C GLY A 149 -22.28 -36.21 35.69
N GLN A 150 -22.28 -37.09 34.70
CA GLN A 150 -23.32 -38.05 34.31
C GLN A 150 -24.24 -37.52 33.19
N LYS A 151 -24.50 -38.44 32.26
CA LYS A 151 -25.07 -38.31 30.92
C LYS A 151 -26.57 -37.97 30.98
N GLY A 152 -27.04 -37.22 29.98
CA GLY A 152 -28.42 -36.72 29.90
C GLY A 152 -29.48 -37.77 29.59
N GLU A 153 -30.74 -37.40 29.87
CA GLU A 153 -31.94 -38.11 29.47
C GLU A 153 -33.02 -37.15 28.94
N SER A 154 -33.91 -37.74 28.14
CA SER A 154 -34.96 -37.18 27.28
C SER A 154 -36.01 -36.30 27.98
N GLY A 155 -36.62 -35.39 27.21
CA GLY A 155 -37.58 -34.39 27.70
C GLY A 155 -39.00 -34.89 27.97
N PRO A 156 -39.83 -34.11 28.69
CA PRO A 156 -41.25 -34.40 28.88
C PRO A 156 -42.23 -33.45 28.15
N PRO A 157 -43.52 -33.84 28.03
CA PRO A 157 -44.59 -33.14 27.30
C PRO A 157 -45.25 -31.99 28.10
N GLY A 158 -46.11 -31.22 27.43
CA GLY A 158 -46.67 -29.93 27.90
C GLY A 158 -47.90 -29.95 28.85
N PRO A 159 -48.71 -28.86 28.81
CA PRO A 159 -49.27 -28.05 29.91
C PRO A 159 -50.57 -28.65 30.53
N PRO A 160 -51.05 -28.30 31.75
CA PRO A 160 -51.86 -27.08 32.04
C PRO A 160 -51.78 -26.57 33.53
N GLY A 161 -52.17 -25.34 33.89
CA GLY A 161 -53.56 -24.97 34.24
C GLY A 161 -53.58 -23.85 35.32
N ALA A 162 -54.65 -23.05 35.35
CA ALA A 162 -54.76 -21.77 36.05
C ALA A 162 -55.35 -21.83 37.50
N HIS A 163 -55.00 -20.80 38.28
CA HIS A 163 -55.71 -20.12 39.40
C HIS A 163 -56.24 -20.89 40.63
N GLY A 164 -56.01 -20.31 41.82
CA GLY A 164 -56.65 -20.66 43.10
C GLY A 164 -56.61 -19.49 44.09
N ARG A 165 -57.67 -19.31 44.89
CA ARG A 165 -58.17 -18.05 45.52
C ARG A 165 -57.82 -17.87 47.02
N GLN A 166 -57.63 -16.59 47.40
CA GLN A 166 -58.13 -15.76 48.55
C GLN A 166 -58.23 -16.25 50.04
N GLY A 167 -57.59 -15.46 50.95
CA GLY A 167 -58.04 -14.87 52.27
C GLY A 167 -58.36 -15.78 53.48
N PRO A 168 -58.39 -15.33 54.78
CA PRO A 168 -58.61 -13.98 55.37
C PRO A 168 -57.66 -13.63 56.61
N PRO A 169 -58.03 -12.87 57.67
CA PRO A 169 -57.68 -11.45 58.00
C PRO A 169 -56.84 -11.17 59.31
N GLY A 170 -56.43 -9.89 59.55
CA GLY A 170 -55.64 -9.34 60.71
C GLY A 170 -56.40 -9.17 62.06
N PRO A 171 -55.97 -8.39 63.12
CA PRO A 171 -55.20 -7.11 63.17
C PRO A 171 -54.21 -7.00 64.41
N PRO A 172 -53.99 -5.85 65.11
CA PRO A 172 -52.99 -4.80 64.89
C PRO A 172 -51.98 -4.56 66.05
N GLY A 173 -50.94 -3.74 65.82
CA GLY A 173 -50.09 -3.16 66.87
C GLY A 173 -49.38 -1.88 66.43
N GLN A 174 -49.94 -0.74 66.84
CA GLN A 174 -49.43 0.63 66.60
C GLN A 174 -48.09 0.89 67.28
N SER A 175 -47.21 1.66 66.63
CA SER A 175 -46.54 2.76 67.31
C SER A 175 -46.13 3.85 66.32
N VAL A 176 -46.27 5.08 66.79
CA VAL A 176 -46.32 6.33 66.05
C VAL A 176 -44.90 6.86 65.86
N TYR A 177 -44.52 7.18 64.62
CA TYR A 177 -43.49 8.18 64.31
C TYR A 177 -43.89 8.92 63.03
N GLY A 178 -43.93 10.26 63.11
CA GLY A 178 -44.50 11.15 62.09
C GLY A 178 -43.77 11.14 60.74
N PRO A 179 -44.40 11.70 59.69
CA PRO A 179 -43.78 11.76 58.37
C PRO A 179 -42.52 12.63 58.42
N LYS A 180 -41.36 12.02 58.16
CA LYS A 180 -40.11 12.73 57.89
C LYS A 180 -40.28 13.44 56.54
N GLY A 181 -40.08 14.76 56.54
CA GLY A 181 -40.37 15.64 55.40
C GLY A 181 -39.72 15.21 54.09
N LEU A 182 -40.45 15.44 53.00
CA LEU A 182 -39.98 15.24 51.63
C LEU A 182 -38.70 16.04 51.38
N SER A 183 -37.65 15.37 50.93
CA SER A 183 -36.43 16.00 50.42
C SER A 183 -36.78 16.97 49.29
N GLY A 184 -36.36 18.23 49.41
CA GLY A 184 -36.59 19.23 48.38
C GLY A 184 -35.99 18.83 47.02
N PHE A 185 -36.70 19.15 45.94
CA PHE A 185 -36.21 18.92 44.58
C PHE A 185 -34.87 19.63 44.35
N PRO A 186 -33.90 19.00 43.66
CA PRO A 186 -32.65 19.65 43.26
C PRO A 186 -32.95 20.92 42.44
N GLY A 187 -32.30 22.03 42.78
CA GLY A 187 -32.47 23.29 42.06
C GLY A 187 -32.04 23.15 40.60
N ASN A 188 -32.80 23.78 39.70
CA ASN A 188 -32.48 23.79 38.27
C ASN A 188 -31.07 24.37 38.03
N PRO A 189 -30.28 23.78 37.10
CA PRO A 189 -29.00 24.35 36.71
C PRO A 189 -29.15 25.80 36.28
N GLY A 190 -28.24 26.67 36.74
CA GLY A 190 -28.23 28.08 36.35
C GLY A 190 -28.09 28.24 34.84
N LEU A 191 -28.77 29.25 34.28
CA LEU A 191 -28.68 29.57 32.86
C LEU A 191 -27.20 29.79 32.45
N PRO A 192 -26.77 29.27 31.29
CA PRO A 192 -25.45 29.56 30.74
C PRO A 192 -25.21 31.07 30.70
N GLY A 193 -24.04 31.52 31.15
CA GLY A 193 -23.68 32.93 31.12
C GLY A 193 -23.72 33.47 29.68
N ALA A 194 -24.20 34.70 29.52
CA ALA A 194 -24.26 35.35 28.22
C ALA A 194 -22.87 35.39 27.56
N ASP A 195 -22.82 35.07 26.27
CA ASP A 195 -21.59 35.13 25.47
C ASP A 195 -20.95 36.52 25.62
N GLY A 196 -19.64 36.53 25.86
CA GLY A 196 -18.89 37.78 25.98
C GLY A 196 -19.02 38.63 24.71
N PRO A 197 -18.98 39.97 24.82
CA PRO A 197 -19.09 40.85 23.67
C PRO A 197 -18.03 40.50 22.62
N GLN A 198 -18.46 40.37 21.36
CA GLN A 198 -17.58 40.12 20.23
C GLN A 198 -16.45 41.15 20.23
N GLY A 199 -15.21 40.68 20.23
CA GLY A 199 -14.02 41.56 20.19
C GLY A 199 -14.09 42.49 18.98
N PHE A 200 -13.59 43.72 19.13
CA PHE A 200 -13.55 44.70 18.06
C PHE A 200 -12.90 44.10 16.79
N PRO A 201 -13.44 44.39 15.59
CA PRO A 201 -12.77 44.03 14.34
C PRO A 201 -11.32 44.50 14.38
N GLY A 202 -10.39 43.61 14.08
CA GLY A 202 -8.98 43.99 13.96
C GLY A 202 -8.82 45.13 12.96
N PRO A 203 -7.82 46.02 13.12
CA PRO A 203 -7.57 47.07 12.15
C PRO A 203 -7.45 46.45 10.75
N PRO A 204 -7.90 47.15 9.68
CA PRO A 204 -7.75 46.66 8.32
C PRO A 204 -6.30 46.24 8.12
N GLY A 205 -6.08 44.95 7.86
CA GLY A 205 -4.76 44.47 7.48
C GLY A 205 -4.29 45.34 6.32
N THR A 206 -3.09 45.90 6.42
CA THR A 206 -2.41 46.50 5.29
C THR A 206 -2.27 45.40 4.24
N ALA A 207 -3.22 45.33 3.32
CA ALA A 207 -3.22 44.42 2.20
C ALA A 207 -2.16 44.89 1.22
N VAL A 208 -0.89 44.68 1.57
CA VAL A 208 0.03 44.13 0.58
C VAL A 208 -0.27 42.65 0.61
N ALA A 209 -1.33 42.24 -0.09
CA ALA A 209 -1.50 40.85 -0.42
C ALA A 209 -0.30 40.50 -1.31
N ALA A 210 0.78 40.00 -0.71
CA ALA A 210 1.78 39.26 -1.44
C ALA A 210 1.02 38.08 -2.05
N HIS A 211 0.67 38.19 -3.33
CA HIS A 211 0.26 37.06 -4.15
C HIS A 211 1.49 36.19 -4.36
N GLY A 212 2.00 35.56 -3.30
CA GLY A 212 3.21 34.75 -3.31
C GLY A 212 2.91 33.40 -3.93
N PHE A 213 2.91 33.31 -5.25
CA PHE A 213 2.87 32.02 -5.94
C PHE A 213 4.19 31.31 -5.67
N LEU A 214 4.13 30.02 -5.33
CA LEU A 214 5.34 29.23 -5.12
C LEU A 214 5.69 28.50 -6.40
N ILE A 215 6.96 28.58 -6.78
CA ILE A 215 7.55 27.74 -7.82
C ILE A 215 8.73 26.97 -7.26
N THR A 216 8.92 25.76 -7.74
CA THR A 216 10.08 24.92 -7.38
C THR A 216 10.89 24.61 -8.62
N ARG A 217 12.21 24.71 -8.50
CA ARG A 217 13.16 24.44 -9.57
C ARG A 217 14.16 23.39 -9.10
N HIS A 218 14.50 22.45 -9.97
CA HIS A 218 15.38 21.31 -9.68
C HIS A 218 16.61 21.37 -10.59
N SER A 219 17.81 21.24 -10.02
CA SER A 219 19.04 21.39 -10.80
C SER A 219 19.46 20.13 -11.56
N GLN A 220 18.94 18.96 -11.17
CA GLN A 220 19.47 17.65 -11.61
C GLN A 220 21.01 17.53 -11.42
N SER A 221 21.54 18.27 -10.43
CA SER A 221 22.95 18.32 -10.04
C SER A 221 23.09 18.45 -8.52
N THR A 222 24.33 18.41 -8.02
CA THR A 222 24.65 18.62 -6.59
C THR A 222 24.64 20.09 -6.19
N GLU A 223 24.53 21.00 -7.16
CA GLU A 223 24.50 22.45 -6.96
C GLU A 223 23.06 22.94 -6.81
N VAL A 224 22.85 23.91 -5.92
CA VAL A 224 21.53 24.51 -5.71
C VAL A 224 21.19 25.37 -6.92
N PRO A 225 20.06 25.16 -7.61
CA PRO A 225 19.67 25.99 -8.74
C PRO A 225 19.32 27.40 -8.28
N LEU A 226 19.56 28.40 -9.13
CA LEU A 226 19.15 29.78 -8.87
C LEU A 226 17.66 29.97 -9.15
N CYS A 227 17.01 30.81 -8.35
CA CYS A 227 15.66 31.27 -8.65
C CYS A 227 15.65 32.04 -9.99
N PRO A 228 14.63 31.83 -10.84
CA PRO A 228 14.46 32.60 -12.07
C PRO A 228 14.32 34.11 -11.82
N ASN A 229 14.50 34.92 -12.87
CA ASN A 229 14.34 36.36 -12.80
C ASN A 229 12.98 36.75 -12.20
N ASP A 230 12.98 37.86 -11.45
CA ASP A 230 11.79 38.42 -10.80
C ASP A 230 11.10 37.47 -9.80
N THR A 231 11.84 36.47 -9.30
CA THR A 231 11.42 35.60 -8.18
C THR A 231 12.44 35.66 -7.05
N THR A 232 11.99 35.40 -5.82
CA THR A 232 12.84 35.49 -4.62
C THR A 232 12.99 34.13 -3.95
N THR A 233 14.19 33.81 -3.47
CA THR A 233 14.46 32.52 -2.81
C THR A 233 13.81 32.46 -1.43
N ILE A 234 13.09 31.37 -1.17
CA ILE A 234 12.54 31.06 0.16
C ILE A 234 13.46 30.09 0.90
N HIS A 235 13.77 28.95 0.28
CA HIS A 235 14.72 27.97 0.81
C HIS A 235 15.18 26.99 -0.29
N ASP A 236 16.29 26.31 -0.04
CA ASP A 236 16.77 25.20 -0.85
C ASP A 236 16.54 23.84 -0.16
N GLY A 237 16.85 22.76 -0.88
CA GLY A 237 16.71 21.40 -0.37
C GLY A 237 17.18 20.34 -1.36
N TYR A 238 16.59 19.15 -1.23
CA TYR A 238 16.79 17.97 -2.05
C TYR A 238 15.51 17.57 -2.78
N SER A 239 15.67 17.13 -4.02
CA SER A 239 14.58 16.89 -4.97
C SER A 239 13.87 15.55 -4.70
N LEU A 240 12.86 15.56 -3.84
CA LEU A 240 11.98 14.41 -3.62
C LEU A 240 11.02 14.24 -4.81
N LEU A 241 10.94 13.03 -5.35
CA LEU A 241 10.03 12.68 -6.44
C LEU A 241 8.77 12.00 -5.89
N TYR A 242 8.94 10.89 -5.17
CA TYR A 242 7.83 10.16 -4.53
C TYR A 242 8.33 9.25 -3.41
N VAL A 243 7.38 8.74 -2.63
CA VAL A 243 7.60 7.70 -1.62
C VAL A 243 6.71 6.49 -1.90
N GLN A 244 7.14 5.31 -1.48
CA GLN A 244 6.34 4.10 -1.55
C GLN A 244 6.31 3.44 -0.17
N GLY A 245 5.14 3.45 0.45
CA GLY A 245 4.92 2.88 1.78
C GLY A 245 3.84 1.82 1.71
N ASN A 246 4.06 0.65 2.31
CA ASN A 246 3.14 -0.48 2.21
C ASN A 246 2.76 -0.78 0.75
N GLU A 247 3.78 -0.82 -0.13
CA GLU A 247 3.66 -1.10 -1.56
C GLU A 247 2.84 -0.09 -2.36
N ARG A 248 2.44 1.06 -1.79
CA ARG A 248 1.67 2.08 -2.49
C ARG A 248 2.50 3.34 -2.71
N ALA A 249 2.56 3.81 -3.96
CA ALA A 249 3.24 5.06 -4.29
C ALA A 249 2.39 6.30 -3.94
N HIS A 250 3.09 7.35 -3.52
CA HIS A 250 2.56 8.70 -3.38
C HIS A 250 3.61 9.73 -3.81
N GLY A 251 3.31 10.45 -4.90
CA GLY A 251 4.21 11.43 -5.51
C GLY A 251 4.02 12.85 -5.03
N GLN A 252 5.07 13.65 -5.18
CA GLN A 252 5.01 15.09 -5.11
C GLN A 252 5.17 15.66 -6.52
N ASP A 253 4.35 16.66 -6.87
CA ASP A 253 4.52 17.37 -8.13
C ASP A 253 5.79 18.22 -8.03
N LEU A 254 6.72 18.04 -8.97
CA LEU A 254 8.02 18.70 -9.00
C LEU A 254 7.93 20.22 -9.15
N GLY A 255 6.81 20.77 -9.61
CA GLY A 255 6.59 22.22 -9.64
C GLY A 255 6.20 22.82 -8.29
N THR A 256 5.91 21.99 -7.29
CA THR A 256 5.41 22.41 -5.97
C THR A 256 6.48 22.28 -4.89
N ALA A 257 6.37 23.10 -3.83
CA ALA A 257 7.36 23.10 -2.75
C ALA A 257 7.50 21.74 -2.02
N GLY A 258 6.50 20.85 -2.11
CA GLY A 258 6.53 19.51 -1.51
C GLY A 258 7.62 18.60 -2.11
N SER A 259 8.04 18.86 -3.35
CA SER A 259 9.16 18.14 -3.97
C SER A 259 10.54 18.60 -3.48
N CYS A 260 10.62 19.65 -2.65
CA CYS A 260 11.89 20.21 -2.20
C CYS A 260 12.08 20.10 -0.68
N LEU A 261 12.53 18.94 -0.23
CA LEU A 261 12.75 18.70 1.19
C LEU A 261 14.09 19.25 1.66
N ARG A 262 14.10 20.05 2.73
CA ARG A 262 15.33 20.62 3.31
C ARG A 262 16.35 19.58 3.78
N ARG A 263 15.91 18.36 4.08
CA ARG A 263 16.76 17.27 4.56
C ARG A 263 16.53 16.03 3.73
N PHE A 264 17.63 15.45 3.27
CA PHE A 264 17.64 14.14 2.65
C PHE A 264 17.61 13.04 3.71
N SER A 265 16.90 11.96 3.42
CA SER A 265 16.97 10.67 4.12
C SER A 265 16.51 9.60 3.14
N THR A 266 17.13 8.42 3.16
CA THR A 266 16.60 7.27 2.38
C THR A 266 15.23 6.82 2.89
N MET A 267 14.86 7.22 4.11
CA MET A 267 13.55 7.02 4.72
C MET A 267 13.06 8.33 5.35
N PRO A 268 12.38 9.20 4.58
CA PRO A 268 11.93 10.51 5.07
C PRO A 268 10.59 10.45 5.82
N PHE A 269 9.99 9.27 6.01
CA PHE A 269 8.69 9.10 6.66
C PHE A 269 8.68 7.91 7.63
N MET A 270 7.61 7.83 8.42
CA MET A 270 7.30 6.73 9.33
C MET A 270 5.83 6.37 9.18
N PHE A 271 5.44 5.18 9.63
CA PHE A 271 4.04 4.75 9.64
C PHE A 271 3.60 4.42 11.06
N CYS A 272 2.33 4.69 11.35
CA CYS A 272 1.69 4.38 12.63
C CYS A 272 0.47 3.50 12.37
N ASN A 273 0.15 2.62 13.32
CA ASN A 273 -1.04 1.78 13.25
C ASN A 273 -2.13 2.24 14.24
N ILE A 274 -3.29 1.61 14.16
CA ILE A 274 -4.45 1.90 15.03
C ILE A 274 -4.19 1.64 16.52
N ASN A 275 -3.14 0.90 16.86
CA ASN A 275 -2.75 0.60 18.23
C ASN A 275 -1.80 1.66 18.82
N ASN A 276 -1.69 2.83 18.18
CA ASN A 276 -0.78 3.91 18.56
C ASN A 276 0.71 3.49 18.58
N VAL A 277 1.09 2.51 17.76
CA VAL A 277 2.48 2.10 17.58
C VAL A 277 2.97 2.61 16.24
N CYS A 278 4.09 3.34 16.28
CA CYS A 278 4.75 3.84 15.08
C CYS A 278 6.09 3.16 14.85
N ASN A 279 6.42 2.92 13.59
CA ASN A 279 7.65 2.28 13.16
C ASN A 279 8.36 3.18 12.16
N PHE A 280 9.68 3.27 12.30
CA PHE A 280 10.55 4.05 11.42
C PHE A 280 11.61 3.14 10.83
N ALA A 281 11.74 3.13 9.50
CA ALA A 281 12.71 2.31 8.77
C ALA A 281 12.72 0.81 9.16
N SER A 282 11.60 0.29 9.68
CA SER A 282 11.48 -1.09 10.17
C SER A 282 10.82 -2.03 9.16
N ARG A 283 10.52 -1.53 7.95
CA ARG A 283 9.88 -2.26 6.85
C ARG A 283 10.61 -1.95 5.52
N ASN A 284 10.36 -2.78 4.52
CA ASN A 284 10.77 -2.58 3.13
C ASN A 284 9.91 -1.50 2.44
N ASP A 285 10.08 -0.26 2.88
CA ASP A 285 9.50 0.92 2.25
C ASP A 285 10.60 1.69 1.50
N TYR A 286 10.19 2.58 0.58
CA TYR A 286 11.07 3.22 -0.39
C TYR A 286 10.87 4.74 -0.45
N SER A 287 11.92 5.46 -0.83
CA SER A 287 11.87 6.85 -1.26
C SER A 287 12.62 7.03 -2.57
N TYR A 288 12.19 8.01 -3.37
CA TYR A 288 12.73 8.23 -4.70
C TYR A 288 13.02 9.70 -4.89
N TRP A 289 14.19 9.98 -5.45
CA TRP A 289 14.75 11.31 -5.54
C TRP A 289 15.22 11.58 -6.96
N LEU A 290 15.02 12.79 -7.48
CA LEU A 290 15.68 13.16 -8.74
C LEU A 290 17.19 13.05 -8.56
N SER A 291 17.86 12.56 -9.60
CA SER A 291 19.28 12.23 -9.52
C SER A 291 20.17 13.14 -10.37
N THR A 292 21.47 13.09 -10.09
CA THR A 292 22.51 13.87 -10.78
C THR A 292 23.11 13.11 -11.96
N ILE A 293 24.07 13.70 -12.69
CA ILE A 293 24.84 13.02 -13.76
C ILE A 293 25.78 11.93 -13.24
N GLU A 294 25.93 11.79 -11.92
CA GLU A 294 26.89 10.86 -11.34
C GLU A 294 26.64 9.43 -11.86
N PRO A 295 27.63 8.79 -12.50
CA PRO A 295 27.46 7.46 -13.06
C PRO A 295 27.29 6.42 -11.95
N MET A 296 26.52 5.36 -12.23
CA MET A 296 26.44 4.23 -11.30
C MET A 296 27.84 3.64 -11.07
N PRO A 297 28.19 3.25 -9.82
CA PRO A 297 29.44 2.56 -9.54
C PRO A 297 29.60 1.33 -10.44
N MET A 298 30.83 1.07 -10.91
CA MET A 298 31.12 -0.09 -11.77
C MET A 298 30.77 -1.43 -11.12
N SER A 299 30.70 -1.51 -9.78
CA SER A 299 30.27 -2.70 -9.05
C SER A 299 28.76 -2.97 -9.14
N MET A 300 27.95 -1.98 -9.53
CA MET A 300 26.48 -2.00 -9.50
C MET A 300 25.88 -2.28 -8.11
N GLU A 301 26.70 -2.21 -7.05
CA GLU A 301 26.25 -2.44 -5.68
C GLU A 301 25.47 -1.24 -5.12
N PRO A 302 24.49 -1.47 -4.22
CA PRO A 302 23.77 -0.38 -3.59
C PRO A 302 24.68 0.57 -2.81
N ILE A 303 24.52 1.87 -3.07
CA ILE A 303 25.30 2.97 -2.48
C ILE A 303 24.76 3.24 -1.07
N ARG A 304 25.66 3.54 -0.10
CA ARG A 304 25.30 3.75 1.31
C ARG A 304 25.93 5.01 1.89
N GLY A 305 25.29 5.57 2.92
CA GLY A 305 25.82 6.67 3.72
C GLY A 305 26.13 7.93 2.91
N GLU A 306 27.24 8.62 3.24
CA GLU A 306 27.66 9.87 2.59
C GLU A 306 27.94 9.71 1.08
N SER A 307 28.27 8.50 0.62
CA SER A 307 28.48 8.21 -0.80
C SER A 307 27.21 8.37 -1.65
N ILE A 308 26.02 8.47 -1.03
CA ILE A 308 24.76 8.76 -1.72
C ILE A 308 24.71 10.22 -2.17
N LYS A 309 25.33 11.15 -1.44
CA LYS A 309 25.20 12.60 -1.64
C LYS A 309 25.47 13.08 -3.08
N PRO A 310 26.48 12.58 -3.81
CA PRO A 310 26.72 12.98 -5.20
C PRO A 310 25.58 12.65 -6.15
N PHE A 311 24.72 11.68 -5.82
CA PHE A 311 23.64 11.19 -6.67
C PHE A 311 22.33 11.95 -6.50
N ILE A 312 22.16 12.76 -5.46
CA ILE A 312 20.87 13.41 -5.14
C ILE A 312 20.84 14.84 -5.69
N SER A 313 19.83 15.13 -6.52
CA SER A 313 19.60 16.46 -7.05
C SER A 313 19.20 17.46 -5.96
N ARG A 314 19.66 18.71 -6.11
CA ARG A 314 19.20 19.85 -5.33
C ARG A 314 18.03 20.58 -5.96
N CYS A 315 17.32 21.34 -5.14
CA CYS A 315 16.19 22.16 -5.53
C CYS A 315 16.17 23.49 -4.78
N VAL A 316 15.40 24.43 -5.31
CA VAL A 316 15.10 25.72 -4.68
C VAL A 316 13.61 26.00 -4.79
N VAL A 317 13.02 26.52 -3.72
CA VAL A 317 11.65 27.05 -3.70
C VAL A 317 11.74 28.58 -3.77
N CYS A 318 11.04 29.16 -4.74
CA CYS A 318 11.01 30.59 -4.98
C CYS A 318 9.58 31.13 -4.85
N GLU A 319 9.47 32.36 -4.35
CA GLU A 319 8.25 33.16 -4.39
C GLU A 319 8.23 33.95 -5.70
N ALA A 320 7.13 33.80 -6.45
CA ALA A 320 6.87 34.45 -7.72
C ALA A 320 5.71 35.45 -7.57
N PRO A 321 5.75 36.59 -8.28
CA PRO A 321 4.71 37.62 -8.23
C PRO A 321 3.42 37.22 -8.97
N ALA A 322 3.48 36.17 -9.79
CA ALA A 322 2.38 35.76 -10.65
C ALA A 322 2.33 34.24 -10.83
N MET A 323 1.23 33.76 -11.42
CA MET A 323 1.08 32.35 -11.77
C MET A 323 2.12 31.89 -12.80
N VAL A 324 2.56 30.64 -12.65
CA VAL A 324 3.57 30.00 -13.52
C VAL A 324 3.00 28.70 -14.07
N ILE A 325 3.22 28.44 -15.35
CA ILE A 325 2.74 27.24 -16.07
C ILE A 325 3.82 26.64 -16.96
N ALA A 326 3.69 25.36 -17.29
CA ALA A 326 4.43 24.72 -18.37
C ALA A 326 3.59 24.65 -19.66
N VAL A 327 4.26 24.80 -20.80
CA VAL A 327 3.69 24.61 -22.14
C VAL A 327 4.55 23.61 -22.90
N HIS A 328 3.90 22.64 -23.57
CA HIS A 328 4.57 21.54 -24.28
C HIS A 328 4.33 21.64 -25.80
N SER A 329 5.36 21.37 -26.60
CA SER A 329 5.26 21.50 -28.06
C SER A 329 4.79 20.23 -28.77
N GLN A 330 4.96 19.05 -28.16
CA GLN A 330 4.87 17.74 -28.83
C GLN A 330 5.72 17.68 -30.12
N THR A 331 6.81 18.45 -30.17
CA THR A 331 7.80 18.46 -31.25
C THR A 331 9.21 18.67 -30.67
N ILE A 332 10.24 18.60 -31.51
CA ILE A 332 11.61 18.95 -31.12
C ILE A 332 11.82 20.46 -31.00
N GLN A 333 10.87 21.27 -31.46
CA GLN A 333 10.95 22.73 -31.40
C GLN A 333 10.46 23.23 -30.03
N LEU A 334 11.06 24.32 -29.56
CA LEU A 334 10.65 24.98 -28.33
C LEU A 334 9.26 25.61 -28.52
N PRO A 335 8.29 25.32 -27.64
CA PRO A 335 7.02 26.03 -27.64
C PRO A 335 7.23 27.50 -27.22
N GLN A 336 6.32 28.37 -27.66
CA GLN A 336 6.32 29.78 -27.26
C GLN A 336 5.44 29.97 -26.03
N CYS A 337 5.85 30.88 -25.13
CA CYS A 337 4.96 31.32 -24.06
C CYS A 337 3.72 32.02 -24.61
N PRO A 338 2.56 31.95 -23.93
CA PRO A 338 1.36 32.66 -24.35
C PRO A 338 1.58 34.18 -24.38
N LEU A 339 0.73 34.89 -25.14
CA LEU A 339 0.69 36.35 -25.13
C LEU A 339 0.54 36.87 -23.69
N SER A 340 1.35 37.87 -23.32
CA SER A 340 1.47 38.44 -21.95
C SER A 340 2.13 37.55 -20.90
N TRP A 341 2.93 36.56 -21.31
CA TRP A 341 3.76 35.74 -20.42
C TRP A 341 5.24 35.88 -20.80
N GLU A 342 6.12 35.59 -19.86
CA GLU A 342 7.56 35.58 -20.04
C GLU A 342 8.17 34.22 -19.71
N PRO A 343 9.21 33.79 -20.45
CA PRO A 343 9.86 32.51 -20.22
C PRO A 343 10.75 32.57 -18.98
N LEU A 344 10.67 31.54 -18.13
CA LEU A 344 11.58 31.33 -17.01
C LEU A 344 12.71 30.36 -17.38
N TRP A 345 12.36 29.17 -17.89
CA TRP A 345 13.31 28.17 -18.40
C TRP A 345 12.69 27.29 -19.48
N ILE A 346 13.54 26.52 -20.16
CA ILE A 346 13.16 25.55 -21.19
C ILE A 346 13.58 24.15 -20.76
N GLY A 347 12.97 23.12 -21.33
CA GLY A 347 13.29 21.75 -20.96
C GLY A 347 12.69 20.69 -21.88
N TYR A 348 12.49 19.51 -21.30
CA TYR A 348 11.90 18.32 -21.90
C TYR A 348 10.65 17.92 -21.13
N SER A 349 9.64 17.46 -21.87
CA SER A 349 8.32 17.15 -21.34
C SER A 349 8.29 15.83 -20.54
N PHE A 350 8.49 15.90 -19.24
CA PHE A 350 8.43 14.78 -18.31
C PHE A 350 7.00 14.54 -17.81
N MET A 351 6.48 13.32 -17.95
CA MET A 351 5.08 13.02 -17.67
C MET A 351 4.88 12.14 -16.44
N MET A 352 5.58 11.01 -16.36
CA MET A 352 5.44 10.04 -15.27
C MET A 352 6.65 9.12 -15.16
N HIS A 353 6.67 8.30 -14.12
CA HIS A 353 7.73 7.33 -13.85
C HIS A 353 7.20 6.13 -13.06
N THR A 354 7.92 5.01 -13.11
CA THR A 354 7.62 3.79 -12.33
C THR A 354 8.91 3.12 -11.87
N SER A 355 8.89 2.38 -10.75
CA SER A 355 10.02 1.56 -10.30
C SER A 355 9.58 0.23 -9.66
N ALA A 356 9.90 -0.01 -8.38
CA ALA A 356 9.58 -1.23 -7.67
C ALA A 356 8.07 -1.53 -7.69
N GLY A 357 7.70 -2.75 -8.10
CA GLY A 357 6.30 -3.16 -8.21
C GLY A 357 5.52 -2.48 -9.34
N ALA A 358 6.19 -1.80 -10.28
CA ALA A 358 5.56 -0.94 -11.30
C ALA A 358 4.71 0.20 -10.71
N GLU A 359 4.91 0.50 -9.43
CA GLU A 359 4.34 1.66 -8.76
C GLU A 359 5.11 2.93 -9.15
N GLY A 360 4.45 4.07 -9.05
CA GLY A 360 5.04 5.37 -9.36
C GLY A 360 4.03 6.50 -9.31
N SER A 361 4.41 7.66 -9.83
CA SER A 361 3.54 8.83 -9.92
C SER A 361 3.76 9.61 -11.22
N GLY A 362 3.03 10.71 -11.37
CA GLY A 362 3.08 11.58 -12.54
C GLY A 362 3.24 13.05 -12.17
N GLN A 363 3.41 13.87 -13.20
CA GLN A 363 3.42 15.33 -13.14
C GLN A 363 2.16 15.88 -13.78
N ALA A 364 1.62 16.98 -13.26
CA ALA A 364 0.61 17.72 -13.99
C ALA A 364 1.29 18.42 -15.19
N LEU A 365 0.79 18.20 -16.41
CA LEU A 365 1.39 18.79 -17.62
C LEU A 365 1.32 20.33 -17.67
N ALA A 366 0.50 20.96 -16.83
CA ALA A 366 0.50 22.41 -16.68
C ALA A 366 1.48 22.92 -15.61
N SER A 367 2.01 22.02 -14.76
CA SER A 367 2.94 22.36 -13.69
C SER A 367 4.35 22.54 -14.22
N PRO A 368 5.15 23.46 -13.66
CA PRO A 368 6.59 23.53 -13.96
C PRO A 368 7.33 22.18 -13.79
N GLY A 369 6.81 21.30 -12.93
CA GLY A 369 7.37 19.96 -12.69
C GLY A 369 7.35 19.01 -13.88
N SER A 370 6.50 19.26 -14.89
CA SER A 370 6.50 18.50 -16.14
C SER A 370 7.60 18.93 -17.12
N CYS A 371 8.40 19.96 -16.78
CA CYS A 371 9.40 20.53 -17.66
C CYS A 371 10.82 20.50 -17.05
N LEU A 372 11.45 19.33 -17.10
CA LEU A 372 12.82 19.12 -16.63
C LEU A 372 13.83 19.74 -17.60
N GLU A 373 14.79 20.50 -17.07
CA GLU A 373 15.77 21.23 -17.88
C GLU A 373 16.74 20.28 -18.61
N GLU A 374 17.09 19.17 -17.98
CA GLU A 374 17.96 18.14 -18.55
C GLU A 374 17.21 16.84 -18.84
N PHE A 375 17.34 16.34 -20.07
CA PHE A 375 16.86 15.00 -20.41
C PHE A 375 17.78 13.93 -19.81
N ARG A 376 17.17 12.90 -19.19
CA ARG A 376 17.85 11.72 -18.65
C ARG A 376 16.96 10.51 -18.89
N SER A 377 17.50 9.39 -19.37
CA SER A 377 16.73 8.14 -19.44
C SER A 377 16.39 7.61 -18.03
N ALA A 378 17.28 7.83 -17.06
CA ALA A 378 17.11 7.53 -15.64
C ALA A 378 17.22 8.83 -14.81
N PRO A 379 16.15 9.64 -14.70
CA PRO A 379 16.19 10.93 -14.02
C PRO A 379 16.09 10.84 -12.48
N PHE A 380 15.93 9.64 -11.91
CA PHE A 380 15.74 9.44 -10.48
C PHE A 380 16.43 8.17 -9.98
N ILE A 381 16.74 8.15 -8.69
CA ILE A 381 17.35 7.02 -7.98
C ILE A 381 16.38 6.48 -6.92
N GLU A 382 16.39 5.15 -6.72
CA GLU A 382 15.57 4.46 -5.73
C GLU A 382 16.36 4.28 -4.43
N CYS A 383 15.76 4.64 -3.30
CA CYS A 383 16.34 4.53 -1.96
C CYS A 383 15.44 3.72 -1.02
N HIS A 384 16.07 3.01 -0.07
CA HIS A 384 15.43 2.05 0.81
C HIS A 384 15.55 2.44 2.28
N GLY A 385 14.63 1.93 3.12
CA GLY A 385 14.68 2.07 4.57
C GLY A 385 15.98 1.62 5.23
N GLN A 386 16.70 0.68 4.61
CA GLN A 386 17.97 0.15 5.10
C GLN A 386 19.19 1.07 4.85
N GLY A 387 18.99 2.27 4.31
CA GLY A 387 20.07 3.24 4.07
C GLY A 387 20.82 3.02 2.77
N THR A 388 20.22 2.34 1.79
CA THR A 388 20.81 2.06 0.48
C THR A 388 20.07 2.79 -0.64
N CYS A 389 20.79 3.21 -1.68
CA CYS A 389 20.19 3.69 -2.93
C CYS A 389 20.85 3.03 -4.15
N ASN A 390 20.08 2.79 -5.21
CA ASN A 390 20.59 2.29 -6.49
C ASN A 390 19.66 2.64 -7.66
N TYR A 391 20.11 2.42 -8.89
CA TYR A 391 19.22 2.38 -10.05
C TYR A 391 18.93 0.93 -10.43
N TYR A 392 17.72 0.67 -10.88
CA TYR A 392 17.28 -0.67 -11.25
C TYR A 392 16.76 -0.70 -12.69
N GLY A 393 16.88 -1.86 -13.35
CA GLY A 393 16.49 -2.02 -14.77
C GLY A 393 14.98 -1.89 -15.03
N ASN A 394 14.15 -1.96 -13.99
CA ASN A 394 12.70 -1.74 -14.01
C ASN A 394 12.30 -0.29 -13.68
N SER A 395 13.27 0.60 -13.44
CA SER A 395 13.00 2.02 -13.27
C SER A 395 12.80 2.66 -14.65
N TYR A 396 11.59 3.14 -14.92
CA TYR A 396 11.21 3.74 -16.20
C TYR A 396 10.83 5.22 -16.03
N SER A 397 11.23 6.02 -17.00
CA SER A 397 10.80 7.41 -17.16
C SER A 397 9.97 7.55 -18.43
N PHE A 398 8.87 8.30 -18.34
CA PHE A 398 7.94 8.51 -19.45
C PHE A 398 7.89 9.98 -19.82
N TRP A 399 8.08 10.25 -21.10
CA TRP A 399 8.20 11.58 -21.67
C TRP A 399 7.14 11.76 -22.75
N LEU A 400 6.65 12.99 -22.96
CA LEU A 400 5.76 13.25 -24.10
C LEU A 400 6.54 13.06 -25.41
N ALA A 401 5.97 12.27 -26.32
CA ALA A 401 6.57 12.00 -27.62
C ALA A 401 6.38 13.16 -28.61
N THR A 402 7.22 13.21 -29.64
CA THR A 402 7.00 14.09 -30.79
C THR A 402 5.95 13.51 -31.74
N ILE A 403 4.98 14.33 -32.14
CA ILE A 403 3.85 13.94 -32.98
C ILE A 403 3.76 14.88 -34.18
N ASP A 404 3.75 14.30 -35.38
CA ASP A 404 3.45 15.06 -36.60
C ASP A 404 1.94 15.34 -36.67
N ARG A 405 1.58 16.60 -36.93
CA ARG A 405 0.19 17.03 -37.09
C ARG A 405 -0.55 16.26 -38.18
N HIS A 406 0.12 15.87 -39.25
CA HIS A 406 -0.51 15.08 -40.33
C HIS A 406 -0.79 13.63 -39.93
N MET A 407 -0.16 13.13 -38.86
CA MET A 407 -0.24 11.74 -38.41
C MET A 407 -1.01 11.55 -37.09
N MET A 408 -1.59 12.61 -36.49
CA MET A 408 -2.22 12.56 -35.16
C MET A 408 -3.29 11.45 -34.99
N PHE A 409 -4.03 11.15 -36.05
CA PHE A 409 -5.10 10.14 -36.05
C PHE A 409 -4.72 8.86 -36.81
N SER A 410 -3.44 8.72 -37.18
CA SER A 410 -2.92 7.53 -37.83
C SER A 410 -2.33 6.56 -36.79
N LYS A 411 -2.14 5.30 -37.18
CA LYS A 411 -1.45 4.32 -36.33
C LYS A 411 -0.01 4.79 -36.07
N PRO A 412 0.43 4.93 -34.80
CA PRO A 412 1.80 5.28 -34.49
C PRO A 412 2.80 4.26 -35.06
N GLN A 413 3.91 4.74 -35.64
CA GLN A 413 5.03 3.88 -36.02
C GLN A 413 5.82 3.45 -34.78
N SER A 414 6.02 2.14 -34.63
CA SER A 414 6.86 1.59 -33.57
C SER A 414 8.34 1.85 -33.87
N GLU A 415 9.03 2.45 -32.91
CA GLU A 415 10.45 2.77 -33.01
C GLU A 415 11.17 2.34 -31.73
N THR A 416 12.46 2.02 -31.85
CA THR A 416 13.34 1.75 -30.70
C THR A 416 14.56 2.64 -30.84
N LEU A 417 14.72 3.56 -29.90
CA LEU A 417 15.81 4.53 -29.89
C LEU A 417 16.93 4.06 -28.97
N LYS A 418 18.17 4.39 -29.34
CA LYS A 418 19.38 4.12 -28.55
C LYS A 418 20.08 5.45 -28.23
N ALA A 419 21.08 5.39 -27.36
CA ALA A 419 21.92 6.53 -27.01
C ALA A 419 22.40 7.29 -28.27
N GLY A 420 22.39 8.62 -28.18
CA GLY A 420 22.68 9.53 -29.30
C GLY A 420 21.45 10.05 -30.04
N ASN A 421 20.35 9.28 -30.10
CA ASN A 421 19.13 9.66 -30.83
C ASN A 421 17.89 9.79 -29.95
N LEU A 422 18.02 9.62 -28.62
CA LEU A 422 16.87 9.58 -27.71
C LEU A 422 16.02 10.86 -27.77
N GLU A 423 16.67 12.04 -27.80
CA GLU A 423 16.00 13.34 -27.77
C GLU A 423 15.16 13.65 -29.03
N THR A 424 15.43 12.96 -30.14
CA THR A 424 14.72 13.19 -31.43
C THR A 424 13.22 12.93 -31.35
N ARG A 425 12.80 12.11 -30.39
CA ARG A 425 11.38 11.80 -30.13
C ARG A 425 10.87 12.35 -28.81
N VAL A 426 11.63 13.19 -28.11
CA VAL A 426 11.20 13.81 -26.85
C VAL A 426 10.67 15.21 -27.12
N SER A 427 9.43 15.47 -26.70
CA SER A 427 8.82 16.79 -26.76
C SER A 427 9.60 17.78 -25.92
N ARG A 428 9.68 19.01 -26.42
CA ARG A 428 10.19 20.16 -25.65
C ARG A 428 9.09 20.88 -24.89
N CYS A 429 9.51 21.65 -23.90
CA CYS A 429 8.63 22.49 -23.10
C CYS A 429 9.31 23.82 -22.72
N VAL A 430 8.48 24.77 -22.32
CA VAL A 430 8.88 26.06 -21.73
C VAL A 430 8.04 26.29 -20.48
N VAL A 431 8.66 26.80 -19.42
CA VAL A 431 7.97 27.28 -18.23
C VAL A 431 7.83 28.79 -18.33
N CYS A 432 6.62 29.30 -18.14
CA CYS A 432 6.27 30.69 -18.35
C CYS A 432 5.61 31.28 -17.11
N MET A 433 5.93 32.53 -16.80
CA MET A 433 5.28 33.34 -15.77
C MET A 433 4.40 34.42 -16.41
N LYS A 434 3.25 34.71 -15.82
CA LYS A 434 2.38 35.79 -16.30
C LYS A 434 3.01 37.14 -15.96
N LYS A 435 3.09 38.05 -16.94
CA LYS A 435 3.56 39.42 -16.70
C LYS A 435 2.54 40.18 -15.83
N THR A 436 3.03 40.87 -14.80
CA THR A 436 2.21 41.66 -13.86
C THR A 436 2.26 43.14 -14.14
#